data_AF-A0A0M3JC75-F1
#
_entry.id   AF-A0A0M3JC75-F1
#
_cell.length_a   1.000
_cell.length_b   1.000
_cell.length_c   1.000
_cell.angle_alpha   90.00
_cell.angle_beta   90.00
_cell.angle_gamma   90.00
#
_symmetry.space_group_name_H-M   'P 1'
#
loop_
_entity.id
_entity.type
_entity.pdbx_description
1 polymer ?
#
loop_
_entity_poly.entity_id
_entity_poly.type
_entity_poly.pdbx_seq_one_letter_code
_entity_poly.pdbx_strand_id
1 'polypeptide(L)'
;LGVNGAGKTTTFNMLTGRIQIGSGDAWICGKSVYQRGIGSLRQLGYCPQFDALNLKLTAREQLTFYSRLRAIPEYKIDEVCRVC
;
A
#
# COMPACT_ATOMS: atom_id res chain seq x y z
N LEU A 1 -17.37 0.98 9.81
CA LEU A 1 -17.20 -0.05 8.75
C LEU A 1 -18.53 -0.18 7.99
N GLY A 2 -18.59 0.21 6.72
CA GLY A 2 -19.82 0.12 5.92
C GLY A 2 -20.14 -1.30 5.45
N VAL A 3 -21.36 -1.54 4.99
CA VAL A 3 -21.83 -2.84 4.48
C VAL A 3 -21.02 -3.32 3.26
N ASN A 4 -21.02 -4.64 3.01
CA ASN A 4 -20.48 -5.20 1.77
C ASN A 4 -21.23 -4.60 0.58
N GLY A 5 -20.51 -4.25 -0.49
CA GLY A 5 -21.09 -3.59 -1.66
C GLY A 5 -21.19 -2.06 -1.60
N ALA A 6 -20.89 -1.42 -0.47
CA ALA A 6 -20.90 0.05 -0.34
C ALA A 6 -19.79 0.79 -1.12
N GLY A 7 -19.02 0.11 -1.98
CA GLY A 7 -17.96 0.72 -2.79
C GLY A 7 -16.60 0.88 -2.12
N LYS A 8 -16.42 0.52 -0.84
CA LYS A 8 -15.15 0.66 -0.09
C LYS A 8 -13.93 0.17 -0.88
N THR A 9 -13.95 -1.10 -1.30
CA THR A 9 -12.83 -1.73 -2.03
C THR A 9 -12.57 -1.02 -3.36
N THR A 10 -13.62 -0.64 -4.08
CA THR A 10 -13.50 0.10 -5.34
C THR A 10 -12.83 1.45 -5.12
N THR A 11 -13.25 2.20 -4.09
CA THR A 11 -12.64 3.48 -3.73
C THR A 11 -11.17 3.34 -3.37
N PHE A 12 -10.80 2.35 -2.54
CA PHE A 12 -9.40 2.12 -2.19
C PHE A 12 -8.56 1.66 -3.39
N ASN A 13 -9.12 0.86 -4.29
CA ASN A 13 -8.44 0.46 -5.53
C ASN A 13 -8.20 1.66 -6.45
N MET A 14 -9.12 2.62 -6.50
CA MET A 14 -8.91 3.88 -7.21
C MET A 14 -7.80 4.72 -6.56
N LEU A 15 -7.82 4.88 -5.24
CA LEU A 15 -6.80 5.65 -4.50
C LEU A 15 -5.39 5.03 -4.58
N THR A 16 -5.31 3.71 -4.67
CA THR A 16 -4.04 2.98 -4.79
C THR A 16 -3.56 2.81 -6.24
N GLY A 17 -4.31 3.33 -7.22
CA GLY A 17 -3.97 3.24 -8.64
C GLY A 17 -4.16 1.85 -9.27
N ARG A 18 -4.87 0.94 -8.59
CA ARG A 18 -5.22 -0.39 -9.14
C ARG A 18 -6.36 -0.33 -10.16
N ILE A 19 -7.25 0.65 -10.02
CA ILE A 19 -8.37 0.91 -10.94
C ILE A 19 -8.32 2.40 -11.29
N GLN A 20 -8.59 2.74 -12.55
CA GLN A 20 -8.66 4.15 -12.96
C GLN A 20 -9.90 4.83 -12.37
N ILE A 21 -9.75 6.08 -11.94
CA ILE A 21 -10.88 6.91 -11.52
C ILE A 21 -11.76 7.17 -12.75
N GLY A 22 -13.06 6.85 -12.65
CA GLY A 22 -14.01 7.02 -13.74
C GLY A 22 -14.34 8.49 -14.02
N SER A 23 -14.65 9.26 -12.97
CA SER A 23 -14.94 10.69 -13.06
C SER A 23 -14.48 11.43 -11.81
N GLY A 24 -14.19 12.73 -11.96
CA GLY A 24 -13.63 13.55 -10.89
C GLY A 24 -12.15 13.27 -10.63
N ASP A 25 -11.68 13.67 -9.45
CA ASP A 25 -10.30 13.46 -9.02
C ASP A 25 -10.25 13.22 -7.51
N ALA A 26 -9.19 12.55 -7.06
CA ALA A 26 -8.91 12.30 -5.66
C ALA A 26 -7.54 12.84 -5.30
N TRP A 27 -7.36 13.29 -4.06
CA TRP A 27 -6.11 13.93 -3.63
C TRP A 27 -5.51 13.16 -2.45
N ILE A 28 -4.24 12.75 -2.59
CA ILE A 28 -3.47 12.09 -1.53
C ILE A 28 -2.20 12.90 -1.27
N CYS A 29 -2.04 13.38 -0.03
CA CYS A 29 -0.91 14.21 0.39
C CYS A 29 -0.73 15.43 -0.52
N GLY A 30 -1.82 16.14 -0.82
CA GLY A 30 -1.81 17.34 -1.67
C GLY A 30 -1.52 17.09 -3.14
N LYS A 31 -1.60 15.83 -3.62
CA LYS A 31 -1.37 15.46 -5.01
C LYS A 31 -2.58 14.75 -5.60
N SER A 32 -3.01 15.21 -6.77
CA SER A 32 -4.00 14.55 -7.62
C SER A 32 -3.59 13.11 -7.91
N VAL A 33 -4.49 12.15 -7.70
CA VAL A 33 -4.32 10.73 -8.04
C VAL A 33 -4.36 10.54 -9.55
N TYR A 34 -5.12 11.36 -10.27
CA TYR A 34 -5.18 11.34 -11.72
C TYR A 34 -3.86 11.75 -12.39
N GLN A 35 -3.17 12.75 -11.83
CA GLN A 35 -1.91 13.28 -12.38
C GLN A 35 -0.65 12.58 -11.83
N ARG A 36 -0.80 11.50 -11.05
CA ARG A 36 0.30 10.81 -10.38
C ARG A 36 0.99 9.78 -11.30
N GLY A 37 2.32 9.83 -11.36
CA GLY A 37 3.16 8.71 -11.82
C GLY A 37 3.47 7.71 -10.69
N ILE A 38 3.97 6.52 -11.02
CA ILE A 38 4.25 5.39 -10.10
C ILE A 38 5.03 5.81 -8.84
N GLY A 39 5.97 6.76 -8.95
CA GLY A 39 6.82 7.21 -7.84
C GLY A 39 6.05 7.84 -6.66
N SER A 40 4.82 8.32 -6.88
CA SER A 40 3.98 8.93 -5.86
C SER A 40 3.31 7.91 -4.92
N LEU A 41 3.13 6.67 -5.36
CA LEU A 41 2.60 5.57 -4.54
C LEU A 41 3.63 5.06 -3.53
N ARG A 42 4.92 5.40 -3.68
CA ARG A 42 5.98 5.03 -2.73
C ARG A 42 5.75 5.55 -1.31
N GLN A 43 4.97 6.63 -1.17
CA GLN A 43 4.64 7.21 0.15
C GLN A 43 3.35 6.62 0.74
N LEU A 44 2.63 5.76 0.00
CA LEU A 44 1.38 5.16 0.42
C LEU A 44 1.59 3.70 0.87
N GLY A 45 1.01 3.34 2.01
CA GLY A 45 0.82 1.95 2.45
C GLY A 45 -0.65 1.56 2.34
N TYR A 46 -0.94 0.35 1.87
CA TYR A 46 -2.31 -0.17 1.76
C TYR A 46 -2.35 -1.62 2.20
N CYS A 47 -3.22 -1.92 3.17
CA CYS A 47 -3.54 -3.29 3.59
C CYS A 47 -4.90 -3.67 2.96
N PRO A 48 -4.96 -4.71 2.10
CA PRO A 48 -6.21 -5.15 1.50
C PRO A 48 -7.17 -5.77 2.53
N GLN A 49 -8.41 -6.01 2.11
CA GLN A 49 -9.44 -6.63 2.96
C GLN A 49 -9.06 -8.03 3.46
N PHE A 50 -8.27 -8.77 2.67
CA PHE A 50 -7.65 -10.01 3.07
C PHE A 50 -6.17 -9.76 3.33
N ASP A 51 -5.63 -10.42 4.34
CA ASP A 51 -4.24 -10.29 4.73
C ASP A 51 -3.30 -10.66 3.57
N ALA A 52 -2.33 -9.79 3.30
CA ALA A 52 -1.29 -10.02 2.29
C ALA A 52 -0.11 -10.86 2.84
N LEU A 53 -0.42 -11.82 3.72
CA LEU A 53 0.57 -12.65 4.41
C LEU A 53 0.97 -13.85 3.55
N ASN A 54 2.28 -14.02 3.35
CA ASN A 54 2.87 -15.24 2.84
C ASN A 54 3.13 -16.19 4.01
N LEU A 55 2.28 -17.22 4.12
CA LEU A 55 2.33 -18.21 5.21
C LEU A 55 3.57 -19.12 5.16
N LYS A 56 4.41 -19.03 4.12
CA LYS A 56 5.69 -19.74 4.04
C LYS A 56 6.86 -18.95 4.65
N LEU A 57 6.63 -17.71 5.07
CA LEU A 57 7.64 -16.84 5.67
C LEU A 57 7.30 -16.57 7.13
N THR A 58 8.32 -16.49 7.97
CA THR A 58 8.20 -15.92 9.31
C THR A 58 7.88 -14.43 9.24
N ALA A 59 7.39 -13.85 10.34
CA ALA A 59 7.10 -12.41 10.42
C ALA A 59 8.33 -11.55 10.06
N ARG A 60 9.51 -11.92 10.56
CA ARG A 60 10.78 -11.23 10.27
C ARG A 60 11.16 -11.31 8.80
N GLU A 61 11.05 -12.49 8.19
CA GLU A 61 11.36 -12.68 6.76
C GLU A 61 10.41 -11.88 5.88
N GLN A 62 9.13 -11.87 6.23
CA GLN A 62 8.13 -11.10 5.49
C GLN A 62 8.38 -9.59 5.59
N LEU A 63 8.67 -9.05 6.78
CA LEU A 63 9.03 -7.64 6.94
C LEU A 63 10.32 -7.29 6.20
N THR A 64 11.31 -8.18 6.23
CA THR A 64 12.58 -8.00 5.49
C THR A 64 12.32 -7.96 3.98
N PHE A 65 11.50 -8.89 3.47
CA PHE A 65 11.09 -8.93 2.06
C PHE A 65 10.39 -7.65 1.62
N TYR A 66 9.37 -7.20 2.38
CA TYR A 66 8.65 -5.96 2.07
C TYR A 66 9.54 -4.71 2.20
N SER A 67 10.47 -4.67 3.17
CA SER A 67 11.41 -3.56 3.35
C SER A 67 12.31 -3.38 2.13
N ARG A 68 12.85 -4.48 1.60
CA ARG A 68 13.66 -4.47 0.36
C ARG A 68 12.83 -4.07 -0.85
N LEU A 69 11.60 -4.57 -0.99
CA LEU A 69 10.69 -4.20 -2.08
C LEU A 69 10.36 -2.69 -2.06
N ARG A 70 10.29 -2.08 -0.87
CA ARG A 70 10.10 -0.64 -0.67
C ARG A 70 11.39 0.17 -0.79
N ALA A 71 12.50 -0.46 -1.14
CA ALA A 71 13.83 0.15 -1.27
C ALA A 71 14.29 0.85 0.02
N ILE A 72 13.98 0.28 1.18
CA ILE A 72 14.57 0.70 2.46
C ILE A 72 16.07 0.36 2.43
N PRO A 73 16.97 1.28 2.79
CA PRO A 73 18.41 0.99 2.83
C PRO A 73 18.71 -0.19 3.76
N GLU A 74 19.61 -1.09 3.35
CA GLU A 74 19.89 -2.35 4.07
C GLU A 74 20.23 -2.11 5.55
N TYR A 75 21.02 -1.07 5.85
CA TYR A 75 21.40 -0.71 7.22
C TYR A 75 20.23 -0.26 8.11
N LYS A 76 19.05 0.05 7.54
CA LYS A 76 17.82 0.40 8.27
C LYS A 76 16.84 -0.76 8.40
N ILE A 77 17.04 -1.87 7.68
CA ILE A 77 16.06 -2.97 7.66
C ILE A 77 15.95 -3.61 9.04
N ASP A 78 17.06 -3.80 9.74
CA ASP A 78 17.06 -4.35 11.09
C ASP A 78 16.25 -3.49 12.06
N GLU A 79 16.28 -2.18 11.93
CA GLU A 79 15.47 -1.26 12.72
C GLU A 79 13.97 -1.46 12.46
N VAL A 80 13.58 -1.54 11.18
CA VAL A 80 12.19 -1.78 10.77
C VAL A 80 11.68 -3.14 11.24
N CYS A 81 12.52 -4.18 11.18
CA CYS A 81 12.19 -5.55 11.57
C CYS A 81 12.27 -5.80 13.09
N ARG A 82 12.54 -4.78 13.92
CA ARG A 82 12.48 -4.87 15.40
C ARG A 82 11.11 -4.53 15.98
N VAL A 83 10.16 -4.05 15.17
CA VAL A 83 8.82 -3.66 15.61
C VAL A 83 7.89 -4.87 15.85
N CYS A 84 8.39 -6.10 15.65
CA CYS A 84 7.70 -7.35 16.03
C CYS A 84 8.19 -7.88 17.36
#